data_AF-A0A453B7U0-F1
#
_entry.id   AF-A0A453B7U0-F1
#
_cell.length_a   1.000
_cell.length_b   1.000
_cell.length_c   1.000
_cell.angle_alpha   90.00
_cell.angle_beta   90.00
_cell.angle_gamma   90.00
#
_symmetry.space_group_name_H-M   'P 1'
#
loop_
_entity.id
_entity.type
_entity.pdbx_description
1 polymer ?
#
loop_
_entity_poly.entity_id
_entity_poly.type
_entity_poly.pdbx_seq_one_letter_code
_entity_poly.pdbx_strand_id
1 'polypeptide(L)'
;MECLRRVNPFRACAGLRVLGYLMLALVAAIVAASYYAVVVYAWGPLLLRGGNGGTVAAAAFVLAAFHLLLIMMLWCYFMVVFTNPGAVPENWRHAAEGDEEQGHAPRYCSRCQNGKPPRCHHCSICDRCVLKMDHHCVWVVNCVGARNYKYFLLFLVYTFLETVLDTLVLLPSFIIFFHDGSRRPSSAGDIAILFLAFVLNLAFALSLLCFICMHTSLAASNTTSIEVYERKKTCSWEYDLGWRKNLEQVFGTNKLLWFLPMYCTEDLQNIPTIQGLEFPTRSDAVL
;
A
#
# COMPACT_ATOMS: atom_id res chain seq x y z
N MET A 1 21.18 3.40 39.29
CA MET A 1 22.35 2.62 38.87
C MET A 1 21.93 1.15 38.79
N GLU A 2 22.07 0.60 37.59
CA GLU A 2 22.14 -0.83 37.23
C GLU A 2 21.05 -1.85 37.65
N CYS A 3 20.39 -2.34 36.59
CA CYS A 3 20.36 -3.74 36.20
C CYS A 3 19.48 -4.70 37.02
N LEU A 4 18.16 -4.59 36.81
CA LEU A 4 17.28 -5.76 36.84
C LEU A 4 16.68 -6.00 35.45
N ARG A 5 17.39 -6.85 34.72
CA ARG A 5 16.97 -7.61 33.54
C ARG A 5 15.47 -7.90 33.54
N ARG A 6 14.69 -7.11 32.80
CA ARG A 6 13.53 -7.65 32.08
C ARG A 6 14.00 -8.00 30.69
N VAL A 7 13.77 -9.26 30.34
CA VAL A 7 14.14 -9.91 29.09
C VAL A 7 13.83 -8.98 27.92
N ASN A 8 14.89 -8.50 27.28
CA ASN A 8 14.84 -7.59 26.15
C ASN A 8 14.31 -8.38 24.93
N PRO A 9 13.13 -8.09 24.34
CA PRO A 9 12.61 -8.85 23.20
C PRO A 9 13.49 -8.74 21.96
N PHE A 10 14.48 -7.84 21.97
CA PHE A 10 15.43 -7.60 20.89
C PHE A 10 16.35 -8.79 20.55
N ARG A 11 16.28 -9.93 21.25
CA ARG A 11 16.86 -11.19 20.77
C ARG A 11 16.03 -11.91 19.69
N ALA A 12 14.82 -11.43 19.37
CA ALA A 12 14.02 -11.89 18.22
C ALA A 12 14.23 -11.07 16.93
N CYS A 13 15.13 -10.06 16.94
CA CYS A 13 15.19 -9.01 15.92
C CYS A 13 16.03 -9.33 14.67
N ALA A 14 16.83 -10.40 14.65
CA ALA A 14 17.53 -10.82 13.43
C ALA A 14 16.60 -11.52 12.44
N GLY A 15 15.74 -12.42 12.94
CA GLY A 15 14.83 -13.23 12.10
C GLY A 15 13.74 -12.41 11.39
N LEU A 16 13.10 -11.47 12.09
CA LEU A 16 12.07 -10.62 11.47
C LEU A 16 12.64 -9.62 10.45
N ARG A 17 13.88 -9.13 10.65
CA ARG A 17 14.56 -8.30 9.65
C ARG A 17 14.92 -9.10 8.41
N VAL A 18 15.43 -10.33 8.59
CA VAL A 18 15.69 -11.26 7.48
C VAL A 18 14.41 -11.60 6.74
N LEU A 19 13.29 -11.82 7.44
CA LEU A 19 11.99 -12.03 6.82
C LEU A 19 11.54 -10.79 6.03
N GLY A 20 11.78 -9.58 6.53
CA GLY A 20 11.54 -8.34 5.80
C GLY A 20 12.31 -8.28 4.48
N TYR A 21 13.64 -8.50 4.51
CA TYR A 21 14.45 -8.51 3.28
C TYR A 21 14.02 -9.60 2.30
N LEU A 22 13.59 -10.77 2.80
CA LEU A 22 13.04 -11.83 1.97
C LEU A 22 11.78 -11.38 1.22
N MET A 23 10.91 -10.59 1.87
CA MET A 23 9.69 -10.08 1.24
C MET A 23 9.99 -9.04 0.16
N LEU A 24 10.94 -8.14 0.40
CA LEU A 24 11.39 -7.20 -0.65
C LEU A 24 12.01 -7.94 -1.84
N ALA A 25 12.83 -8.96 -1.57
CA ALA A 25 13.43 -9.80 -2.61
C ALA A 25 12.37 -10.60 -3.39
N LEU A 26 11.33 -11.11 -2.71
CA LEU A 26 10.22 -11.80 -3.35
C LEU A 26 9.43 -10.87 -4.26
N VAL A 27 9.11 -9.65 -3.81
CA VAL A 27 8.43 -8.64 -4.65
C VAL A 27 9.29 -8.33 -5.88
N ALA A 28 10.59 -8.08 -5.71
CA ALA A 28 11.50 -7.83 -6.81
C ALA A 28 11.57 -9.01 -7.81
N ALA A 29 11.58 -10.25 -7.31
CA ALA A 29 11.58 -11.45 -8.14
C ALA A 29 10.27 -11.61 -8.95
N ILE A 30 9.11 -11.32 -8.34
CA ILE A 30 7.81 -11.35 -9.03
C ILE A 30 7.79 -10.31 -10.15
N VAL A 31 8.18 -9.07 -9.86
CA VAL A 31 8.25 -7.99 -10.86
C VAL A 31 9.22 -8.35 -11.99
N ALA A 32 10.38 -8.91 -11.67
CA ALA A 32 11.35 -9.35 -12.69
C ALA A 32 10.81 -10.49 -13.56
N ALA A 33 10.06 -11.44 -12.99
CA ALA A 33 9.43 -12.52 -13.74
C ALA A 33 8.33 -11.99 -14.68
N SER A 34 7.49 -11.07 -14.21
CA SER A 34 6.51 -10.35 -15.05
C SER A 34 7.18 -9.60 -16.20
N TYR A 35 8.22 -8.82 -15.89
CA TYR A 35 8.99 -8.07 -16.87
C TYR A 35 9.57 -8.98 -17.95
N TYR A 36 10.18 -10.09 -17.54
CA TYR A 36 10.72 -11.07 -18.47
C TYR A 36 9.63 -11.64 -19.37
N ALA A 37 8.51 -12.10 -18.79
CA ALA A 37 7.42 -12.72 -19.54
C ALA A 37 6.79 -11.75 -20.56
N VAL A 38 6.53 -10.51 -20.16
CA VAL A 38 5.86 -9.51 -21.01
C VAL A 38 6.83 -8.89 -22.01
N VAL A 39 7.93 -8.32 -21.51
CA VAL A 39 8.84 -7.51 -22.32
C VAL A 39 9.80 -8.38 -23.12
N VAL A 40 10.50 -9.31 -22.47
CA VAL A 40 11.57 -10.07 -23.13
C VAL A 40 11.02 -11.19 -23.99
N TYR A 41 10.03 -11.93 -23.46
CA TYR A 41 9.51 -13.12 -24.10
C TYR A 41 8.37 -12.83 -25.08
N ALA A 42 7.30 -12.13 -24.65
CA ALA A 42 6.07 -12.02 -25.44
C ALA A 42 6.08 -10.86 -26.45
N TRP A 43 6.38 -9.63 -26.02
CA TRP A 43 6.10 -8.42 -26.82
C TRP A 43 7.34 -7.72 -27.39
N GLY A 44 8.48 -7.74 -26.70
CA GLY A 44 9.74 -7.14 -27.20
C GLY A 44 10.23 -7.71 -28.52
N PRO A 45 10.21 -9.05 -28.74
CA PRO A 45 10.63 -9.63 -30.01
C PRO A 45 9.80 -9.16 -31.21
N LEU A 46 8.54 -8.76 -31.00
CA LEU A 46 7.67 -8.25 -32.07
C LEU A 46 8.10 -6.86 -32.58
N LEU A 47 8.76 -6.06 -31.74
CA LEU A 47 9.39 -4.81 -32.17
C LEU A 47 10.66 -5.06 -32.99
N LEU A 48 11.46 -6.05 -32.58
CA LEU A 48 12.78 -6.29 -33.15
C LEU A 48 12.75 -7.07 -34.46
N ARG A 49 11.86 -8.07 -34.59
CA ARG A 49 11.81 -8.96 -35.76
C ARG A 49 11.24 -8.29 -37.01
N GLY A 50 10.62 -7.13 -36.86
CA GLY A 50 9.85 -6.50 -37.92
C GLY A 50 8.59 -7.30 -38.26
N GLY A 51 7.56 -6.61 -38.74
CA GLY A 51 6.27 -7.21 -39.05
C GLY A 51 5.40 -6.22 -39.80
N ASN A 52 4.11 -6.52 -39.95
CA ASN A 52 3.19 -5.50 -40.45
C ASN A 52 3.17 -4.29 -39.48
N GLY A 53 2.92 -3.08 -40.00
CA GLY A 53 2.95 -1.86 -39.18
C GLY A 53 2.00 -1.90 -37.99
N GLY A 54 0.88 -2.64 -38.09
CA GLY A 54 -0.10 -2.79 -37.01
C GLY A 54 0.43 -3.57 -35.81
N THR A 55 1.11 -4.71 -36.03
CA THR A 55 1.70 -5.52 -34.96
C THR A 55 2.81 -4.77 -34.24
N VAL A 56 3.66 -4.05 -34.97
CA VAL A 56 4.72 -3.24 -34.38
C VAL A 56 4.12 -2.10 -33.54
N ALA A 57 3.11 -1.40 -34.05
CA ALA A 57 2.43 -0.34 -33.30
C ALA A 57 1.74 -0.86 -32.03
N ALA A 58 1.06 -2.01 -32.10
CA ALA A 58 0.45 -2.65 -30.94
C ALA A 58 1.50 -3.03 -29.89
N ALA A 59 2.63 -3.61 -30.31
CA ALA A 59 3.71 -3.94 -29.39
C ALA A 59 4.33 -2.70 -28.74
N ALA A 60 4.54 -1.62 -29.51
CA ALA A 60 5.03 -0.37 -28.96
C ALA A 60 4.07 0.22 -27.92
N PHE A 61 2.77 0.18 -28.20
CA PHE A 61 1.73 0.65 -27.27
C PHE A 61 1.71 -0.17 -25.97
N VAL A 62 1.67 -1.51 -26.07
CA VAL A 62 1.66 -2.40 -24.90
C VAL A 62 2.90 -2.19 -24.04
N LEU A 63 4.09 -2.13 -24.67
CA LEU A 63 5.33 -1.93 -23.94
C LEU A 63 5.41 -0.53 -23.31
N ALA A 64 4.91 0.51 -23.97
CA ALA A 64 4.84 1.84 -23.39
C ALA A 64 3.89 1.87 -22.18
N ALA A 65 2.70 1.28 -22.30
CA ALA A 65 1.73 1.18 -21.21
C ALA A 65 2.30 0.40 -20.01
N PHE A 66 2.92 -0.76 -20.26
CA PHE A 66 3.60 -1.57 -19.25
C PHE A 66 4.68 -0.76 -18.52
N HIS A 67 5.59 -0.10 -19.23
CA HIS A 67 6.66 0.66 -18.57
C HIS A 67 6.12 1.87 -17.78
N LEU A 68 5.07 2.54 -18.26
CA LEU A 68 4.44 3.64 -17.53
C LEU A 68 3.80 3.15 -16.22
N LEU A 69 3.06 2.05 -16.26
CA LEU A 69 2.46 1.44 -15.08
C LEU A 69 3.52 0.90 -14.11
N LEU A 70 4.55 0.23 -14.61
CA LEU A 70 5.69 -0.25 -13.83
C LEU A 70 6.40 0.91 -13.11
N ILE A 71 6.68 2.03 -13.80
CA ILE A 71 7.29 3.21 -13.18
C ILE A 71 6.41 3.75 -12.05
N MET A 72 5.10 3.90 -12.28
CA MET A 72 4.17 4.39 -11.27
C MET A 72 4.04 3.45 -10.09
N MET A 73 3.93 2.14 -10.34
CA MET A 73 3.85 1.10 -9.32
C MET A 73 5.12 1.09 -8.45
N LEU A 74 6.31 1.10 -9.05
CA LEU A 74 7.59 1.14 -8.33
C LEU A 74 7.77 2.44 -7.55
N TRP A 75 7.35 3.59 -8.11
CA TRP A 75 7.40 4.86 -7.39
C TRP A 75 6.48 4.82 -6.15
N CYS A 76 5.25 4.33 -6.28
CA CYS A 76 4.34 4.17 -5.14
C CYS A 76 4.89 3.17 -4.10
N TYR A 77 5.46 2.03 -4.56
CA TYR A 77 6.08 1.03 -3.70
C TYR A 77 7.26 1.61 -2.90
N PHE A 78 8.15 2.34 -3.58
CA PHE A 78 9.25 3.05 -2.93
C PHE A 78 8.73 4.02 -1.86
N MET A 79 7.74 4.85 -2.22
CA MET A 79 7.18 5.82 -1.29
C MET A 79 6.54 5.16 -0.06
N VAL A 80 5.81 4.05 -0.20
CA VAL A 80 5.21 3.37 0.97
C VAL A 80 6.24 2.65 1.86
N VAL A 81 7.26 2.05 1.25
CA VAL A 81 8.35 1.34 1.97
C VAL A 81 9.19 2.32 2.78
N PHE A 82 9.63 3.43 2.17
CA PHE A 82 10.62 4.32 2.79
C PHE A 82 10.02 5.51 3.54
N THR A 83 8.74 5.82 3.36
CA THR A 83 8.09 6.88 4.13
C THR A 83 7.81 6.41 5.55
N ASN A 84 8.18 7.22 6.55
CA ASN A 84 7.77 6.97 7.93
C ASN A 84 6.23 7.11 8.03
N PRO A 85 5.48 6.06 8.43
CA PRO A 85 4.02 6.06 8.50
C PRO A 85 3.41 7.09 9.46
N GLY A 86 4.23 7.70 10.32
CA GLY A 86 3.80 8.65 11.34
C GLY A 86 4.24 8.15 12.71
N ALA A 87 5.22 8.82 13.30
CA ALA A 87 5.67 8.56 14.66
C ALA A 87 5.06 9.60 15.61
N VAL A 88 4.71 9.17 16.81
CA VAL A 88 4.25 10.09 17.86
C VAL A 88 5.45 10.91 18.35
N PRO A 89 5.34 12.26 18.42
CA PRO A 89 6.37 13.12 19.03
C PRO A 89 6.72 12.67 20.45
N GLU A 90 7.97 12.88 20.86
CA GLU A 90 8.39 12.60 22.23
C GLU A 90 7.63 13.48 23.23
N ASN A 91 7.32 12.91 24.41
CA ASN A 91 6.59 13.59 25.47
C ASN A 91 5.23 14.16 25.00
N TRP A 92 4.61 13.54 23.99
CA TRP A 92 3.30 13.95 23.53
C TRP A 92 2.29 13.79 24.67
N ARG A 93 1.61 14.89 24.97
CA ARG A 93 0.53 14.97 25.95
C ARG A 93 -0.67 15.56 25.23
N HIS A 94 -1.87 15.12 25.59
CA HIS A 94 -3.07 15.85 25.21
C HIS A 94 -2.91 17.29 25.71
N ALA A 95 -3.22 18.28 24.87
CA ALA A 95 -3.37 19.66 25.32
C ALA A 95 -4.53 19.67 26.32
N ALA A 96 -4.19 19.60 27.61
CA ALA A 96 -5.15 19.67 28.69
C ALA A 96 -5.70 21.10 28.69
N GLU A 97 -6.99 21.24 28.39
CA GLU A 97 -7.88 22.29 28.93
C GLU A 97 -9.37 22.12 28.51
N GLY A 98 -9.73 21.19 27.60
CA GLY A 98 -11.14 21.01 27.17
C GLY A 98 -11.77 19.61 27.23
N ASP A 99 -10.97 18.53 27.28
CA ASP A 99 -11.49 17.15 27.10
C ASP A 99 -11.87 16.43 28.41
N GLU A 100 -11.53 16.97 29.59
CA GLU A 100 -12.02 16.40 30.86
C GLU A 100 -13.55 16.51 30.98
N GLU A 101 -14.18 17.50 30.33
CA GLU A 101 -15.65 17.63 30.24
C GLU A 101 -16.29 16.55 29.34
N GLN A 102 -15.53 15.88 28.47
CA GLN A 102 -16.04 14.92 27.47
C GLN A 102 -15.75 13.44 27.81
N GLY A 103 -15.23 13.15 29.01
CA GLY A 103 -15.10 11.79 29.55
C GLY A 103 -14.11 10.87 28.82
N HIS A 104 -13.33 11.36 27.86
CA HIS A 104 -12.34 10.57 27.14
C HIS A 104 -11.00 10.62 27.87
N ALA A 105 -10.73 9.62 28.70
CA ALA A 105 -9.45 9.51 29.40
C ALA A 105 -8.28 9.50 28.39
N PRO A 106 -7.23 10.33 28.60
CA PRO A 106 -6.08 10.38 27.71
C PRO A 106 -5.45 8.99 27.57
N ARG A 107 -5.40 8.49 26.34
CA ARG A 107 -4.89 7.14 26.05
C ARG A 107 -3.38 7.14 26.18
N TYR A 108 -2.82 6.17 26.89
CA TYR A 108 -1.37 6.06 27.13
C TYR A 108 -0.81 4.75 26.58
N CYS A 109 0.45 4.76 26.11
CA CYS A 109 1.17 3.55 25.72
C CYS A 109 2.21 3.18 26.77
N SER A 110 1.97 2.10 27.53
CA SER A 110 2.93 1.60 28.52
C SER A 110 4.22 1.03 27.91
N ARG A 111 4.22 0.60 26.64
CA ARG A 111 5.45 0.12 25.97
C ARG A 111 6.34 1.28 25.53
N CYS A 112 5.75 2.30 24.91
CA CYS A 112 6.47 3.49 24.46
C CYS A 112 6.68 4.52 25.57
N GLN A 113 6.04 4.36 26.73
CA GLN A 113 6.00 5.33 27.83
C GLN A 113 5.61 6.75 27.35
N ASN A 114 4.63 6.84 26.45
CA ASN A 114 4.21 8.09 25.81
C ASN A 114 2.69 8.17 25.68
N GLY A 115 2.15 9.40 25.60
CA GLY A 115 0.73 9.61 25.28
C GLY A 115 0.40 9.11 23.87
N LYS A 116 -0.84 8.68 23.67
CA LYS A 116 -1.35 8.24 22.37
C LYS A 116 -2.29 9.30 21.80
N PRO A 117 -1.92 9.95 20.67
CA PRO A 117 -2.85 10.77 19.91
C PRO A 117 -4.13 10.02 19.52
N PRO A 118 -5.19 10.74 19.11
CA PRO A 118 -6.34 10.14 18.48
C PRO A 118 -5.91 9.19 17.34
N ARG A 119 -6.64 8.08 17.18
CA ARG A 119 -6.42 7.08 16.11
C ARG A 119 -5.01 6.42 16.08
N CYS A 120 -4.19 6.62 17.11
CA CYS A 120 -2.84 6.05 17.23
C CYS A 120 -2.87 4.66 17.88
N HIS A 121 -2.16 3.69 17.29
CA HIS A 121 -2.01 2.34 17.84
C HIS A 121 -0.52 1.94 17.94
N HIS A 122 -0.20 1.05 18.89
CA HIS A 122 1.16 0.52 19.02
C HIS A 122 1.30 -0.72 18.12
N CYS A 123 2.25 -0.69 17.20
CA CYS A 123 2.61 -1.86 16.40
C CYS A 123 3.74 -2.62 17.11
N SER A 124 3.49 -3.87 17.48
CA SER A 124 4.49 -4.73 18.11
C SER A 124 5.63 -5.15 17.17
N ILE A 125 5.39 -5.16 15.85
CA ILE A 125 6.40 -5.51 14.85
C ILE A 125 7.37 -4.34 14.63
N CYS A 126 6.84 -3.13 14.50
CA CYS A 126 7.64 -1.90 14.41
C CYS A 126 8.16 -1.41 15.77
N ASP A 127 7.67 -2.00 16.86
CA ASP A 127 7.92 -1.63 18.27
C ASP A 127 7.77 -0.13 18.55
N ARG A 128 6.72 0.49 18.01
CA ARG A 128 6.43 1.91 18.19
C ARG A 128 4.95 2.22 18.01
N CYS A 129 4.54 3.37 18.53
CA CYS A 129 3.24 3.96 18.24
C CYS A 129 3.22 4.59 16.84
N VAL A 130 2.19 4.27 16.06
CA VAL A 130 1.99 4.72 14.68
C VAL A 130 0.72 5.57 14.62
N LEU A 131 0.86 6.79 14.07
CA LEU A 131 -0.25 7.73 13.88
C LEU A 131 -1.23 7.21 12.83
N LYS A 132 -2.54 7.31 13.10
CA LYS A 132 -3.62 6.77 12.25
C LYS A 132 -3.31 5.38 11.72
N MET A 133 -2.86 4.49 12.60
CA MET A 133 -2.38 3.16 12.19
C MET A 133 -3.52 2.39 11.53
N ASP A 134 -3.26 1.90 10.32
CA ASP A 134 -4.15 0.96 9.65
C ASP A 134 -3.68 -0.46 9.95
N HIS A 135 -2.54 -0.88 9.40
CA HIS A 135 -1.97 -2.20 9.66
C HIS A 135 -0.45 -2.22 9.51
N HIS A 136 0.17 -3.33 9.90
CA HIS A 136 1.54 -3.64 9.51
C HIS A 136 1.50 -4.49 8.24
N CYS A 137 2.11 -4.00 7.17
CA CYS A 137 2.07 -4.67 5.88
C CYS A 137 3.40 -5.37 5.60
N VAL A 138 3.35 -6.70 5.53
CA VAL A 138 4.52 -7.56 5.33
C VAL A 138 5.13 -7.37 3.93
N TRP A 139 4.31 -7.05 2.92
CA TRP A 139 4.75 -6.83 1.52
C TRP A 139 5.59 -5.57 1.31
N VAL A 140 5.42 -4.57 2.17
CA VAL A 140 6.18 -3.31 2.14
C VAL A 140 7.13 -3.16 3.33
N VAL A 141 7.15 -4.17 4.22
CA VAL A 141 7.99 -4.24 5.43
C VAL A 141 7.90 -2.96 6.27
N ASN A 142 6.70 -2.38 6.34
CA ASN A 142 6.45 -1.13 7.04
C ASN A 142 5.01 -1.11 7.55
N CYS A 143 4.75 -0.26 8.54
CA CYS A 143 3.37 0.08 8.88
C CYS A 143 2.77 0.97 7.80
N VAL A 144 1.47 0.83 7.60
CA VAL A 144 0.63 1.75 6.87
C VAL A 144 -0.09 2.62 7.91
N GLY A 145 0.13 3.93 7.84
CA GLY A 145 -0.40 4.91 8.78
C GLY A 145 -0.64 6.26 8.12
N ALA A 146 -0.83 7.31 8.92
CA ALA A 146 -1.22 8.64 8.46
C ALA A 146 -0.42 9.16 7.25
N ARG A 147 0.91 9.04 7.30
CA ARG A 147 1.82 9.71 6.37
C ARG A 147 2.15 8.93 5.10
N ASN A 148 1.78 7.65 5.03
CA ASN A 148 2.03 6.81 3.85
C ASN A 148 0.77 6.11 3.32
N TYR A 149 -0.42 6.35 3.89
CA TYR A 149 -1.66 5.70 3.46
C TYR A 149 -2.00 5.99 2.00
N LYS A 150 -1.86 7.24 1.53
CA LYS A 150 -2.05 7.58 0.10
C LYS A 150 -1.14 6.76 -0.80
N TYR A 151 0.14 6.65 -0.46
CA TYR A 151 1.12 5.90 -1.26
C TYR A 151 0.76 4.41 -1.30
N PHE A 152 0.28 3.87 -0.18
CA PHE A 152 -0.23 2.51 -0.12
C PHE A 152 -1.45 2.31 -1.03
N LEU A 153 -2.45 3.19 -0.98
CA LEU A 153 -3.64 3.10 -1.84
C LEU A 153 -3.27 3.17 -3.33
N LEU A 154 -2.37 4.08 -3.71
CA LEU A 154 -1.88 4.19 -5.08
C LEU A 154 -1.07 2.95 -5.49
N PHE A 155 -0.24 2.41 -4.60
CA PHE A 155 0.48 1.16 -4.83
C PHE A 155 -0.49 0.01 -5.13
N LEU A 156 -1.60 -0.13 -4.39
CA LEU A 156 -2.61 -1.15 -4.67
C LEU A 156 -3.23 -0.97 -6.07
N VAL A 157 -3.63 0.26 -6.42
CA VAL A 157 -4.27 0.56 -7.71
C VAL A 157 -3.32 0.31 -8.87
N TYR A 158 -2.09 0.84 -8.82
CA TYR A 158 -1.12 0.65 -9.91
C TYR A 158 -0.66 -0.80 -10.03
N THR A 159 -0.52 -1.54 -8.93
CA THR A 159 -0.23 -2.99 -8.99
C THR A 159 -1.40 -3.77 -9.59
N PHE A 160 -2.65 -3.40 -9.26
CA PHE A 160 -3.82 -4.00 -9.88
C PHE A 160 -3.88 -3.74 -11.39
N LEU A 161 -3.65 -2.51 -11.82
CA LEU A 161 -3.63 -2.15 -13.24
C LEU A 161 -2.52 -2.89 -14.00
N GLU A 162 -1.32 -2.98 -13.43
CA GLU A 162 -0.19 -3.72 -13.99
C GLU A 162 -0.52 -5.21 -14.12
N THR A 163 -0.98 -5.85 -13.04
CA THR A 163 -1.31 -7.29 -13.05
C THR A 163 -2.46 -7.64 -14.00
N VAL A 164 -3.44 -6.74 -14.17
CA VAL A 164 -4.49 -6.88 -15.19
C VAL A 164 -3.91 -6.77 -16.60
N LEU A 165 -3.04 -5.78 -16.86
CA LEU A 165 -2.37 -5.63 -18.16
C LEU A 165 -1.58 -6.90 -18.47
N ASP A 166 -0.70 -7.34 -17.57
CA ASP A 166 0.11 -8.56 -17.70
C ASP A 166 -0.74 -9.78 -18.00
N THR A 167 -1.84 -9.97 -17.27
CA THR A 167 -2.76 -11.09 -17.50
C THR A 167 -3.34 -11.06 -18.90
N LEU A 168 -3.84 -9.90 -19.36
CA LEU A 168 -4.46 -9.77 -20.67
C LEU A 168 -3.45 -9.97 -21.80
N VAL A 169 -2.25 -9.40 -21.69
CA VAL A 169 -1.24 -9.43 -22.75
C VAL A 169 -0.49 -10.76 -22.81
N LEU A 170 -0.47 -11.54 -21.73
CA LEU A 170 0.10 -12.90 -21.68
C LEU A 170 -0.92 -13.99 -22.03
N LEU A 171 -2.22 -13.71 -21.97
CA LEU A 171 -3.29 -14.70 -22.24
C LEU A 171 -3.13 -15.44 -23.58
N PRO A 172 -2.80 -14.80 -24.72
CA PRO A 172 -2.61 -15.52 -25.98
C PRO A 172 -1.46 -16.54 -25.90
N SER A 173 -0.33 -16.13 -25.31
CA SER A 173 0.84 -17.01 -25.09
C SER A 173 0.51 -18.16 -24.15
N PHE A 174 -0.33 -17.92 -23.13
CA PHE A 174 -0.81 -18.94 -22.21
C PHE A 174 -1.78 -19.94 -22.87
N ILE A 175 -2.68 -19.48 -23.76
CA ILE A 175 -3.57 -20.37 -24.52
C ILE A 175 -2.77 -21.24 -25.50
N ILE A 176 -1.83 -20.65 -26.23
CA ILE A 176 -0.92 -21.38 -27.14
C ILE A 176 -0.12 -22.42 -26.36
N PHE A 177 0.30 -22.10 -25.13
CA PHE A 177 0.97 -23.04 -24.24
C PHE A 177 0.13 -24.30 -23.94
N PHE A 178 -1.21 -24.25 -23.94
CA PHE A 178 -2.03 -25.45 -23.76
C PHE A 178 -2.44 -26.13 -25.07
N HIS A 179 -2.51 -25.38 -26.17
CA HIS A 179 -3.04 -25.90 -27.44
C HIS A 179 -1.98 -26.52 -28.36
N ASP A 180 -0.73 -26.03 -28.37
CA ASP A 180 0.32 -26.54 -29.26
C ASP A 180 1.58 -26.95 -28.48
N GLY A 181 1.58 -28.19 -27.99
CA GLY A 181 2.72 -28.81 -27.29
C GLY A 181 3.84 -29.25 -28.22
N SER A 182 3.62 -29.25 -29.54
CA SER A 182 4.44 -29.98 -30.53
C SER A 182 5.39 -29.13 -31.37
N ARG A 183 5.30 -27.79 -31.33
CA ARG A 183 6.17 -26.89 -32.12
C ARG A 183 6.73 -25.75 -31.27
N ARG A 184 7.75 -26.03 -30.45
CA ARG A 184 8.34 -24.99 -29.59
C ARG A 184 9.84 -24.81 -29.81
N PRO A 185 10.26 -23.65 -30.35
CA PRO A 185 11.66 -23.22 -30.34
C PRO A 185 12.12 -22.60 -29.01
N SER A 186 11.28 -22.57 -27.96
CA SER A 186 11.57 -21.92 -26.67
C SER A 186 12.12 -22.89 -25.62
N SER A 187 12.93 -22.40 -24.68
CA SER A 187 13.50 -23.24 -23.61
C SER A 187 12.45 -23.64 -22.57
N ALA A 188 12.69 -24.74 -21.84
CA ALA A 188 11.82 -25.15 -20.74
C ALA A 188 11.70 -24.07 -19.64
N GLY A 189 12.75 -23.27 -19.44
CA GLY A 189 12.76 -22.15 -18.49
C GLY A 189 11.81 -21.03 -18.89
N ASP A 190 11.82 -20.64 -20.17
CA ASP A 190 10.92 -19.59 -20.69
C ASP A 190 9.45 -19.96 -20.47
N ILE A 191 9.15 -21.22 -20.74
CA ILE A 191 7.81 -21.78 -20.58
C ILE A 191 7.38 -21.76 -19.10
N ALA A 192 8.26 -22.17 -18.20
CA ALA A 192 7.99 -22.14 -16.76
C ALA A 192 7.75 -20.72 -16.25
N ILE A 193 8.56 -19.75 -16.69
CA ILE A 193 8.42 -18.34 -16.30
C ILE A 193 7.10 -17.77 -16.84
N LEU A 194 6.75 -18.05 -18.10
CA LEU A 194 5.47 -17.59 -18.68
C LEU A 194 4.27 -18.12 -17.88
N PHE A 195 4.25 -19.42 -17.58
CA PHE A 195 3.17 -20.03 -16.81
C PHE A 195 3.07 -19.42 -15.41
N LEU A 196 4.20 -19.31 -14.71
CA LEU A 196 4.27 -18.73 -13.37
C LEU A 196 3.81 -17.27 -13.37
N ALA A 197 4.31 -16.46 -14.31
CA ALA A 197 3.95 -15.05 -14.43
C ALA A 197 2.45 -14.89 -14.69
N PHE A 198 1.86 -15.65 -15.62
CA PHE A 198 0.42 -15.55 -15.90
C PHE A 198 -0.42 -15.90 -14.67
N VAL A 199 -0.13 -17.03 -14.01
CA VAL A 199 -0.90 -17.49 -12.84
C VAL A 199 -0.76 -16.50 -11.67
N LEU A 200 0.45 -16.00 -11.41
CA LEU A 200 0.68 -15.03 -10.34
C LEU A 200 -0.04 -13.71 -10.62
N ASN A 201 0.07 -13.15 -11.82
CA ASN A 201 -0.60 -11.89 -12.17
C ASN A 201 -2.13 -12.02 -12.08
N LEU A 202 -2.71 -13.11 -12.55
CA LEU A 202 -4.15 -13.35 -12.41
C LEU A 202 -4.57 -13.46 -10.94
N ALA A 203 -3.82 -14.21 -10.12
CA ALA A 203 -4.10 -14.36 -8.70
C ALA A 203 -3.99 -13.01 -7.96
N PHE A 204 -2.95 -12.21 -8.25
CA PHE A 204 -2.79 -10.88 -7.68
C PHE A 204 -3.89 -9.93 -8.12
N ALA A 205 -4.25 -9.88 -9.39
CA ALA A 205 -5.33 -9.02 -9.90
C ALA A 205 -6.66 -9.28 -9.15
N LEU A 206 -7.03 -10.55 -8.98
CA LEU A 206 -8.25 -10.92 -8.26
C LEU A 206 -8.19 -10.56 -6.77
N SER A 207 -7.06 -10.84 -6.11
CA SER A 207 -6.89 -10.53 -4.68
C SER A 207 -6.85 -9.02 -4.41
N LEU A 208 -6.15 -8.27 -5.25
CA LEU A 208 -6.01 -6.81 -5.15
C LEU A 208 -7.32 -6.09 -5.42
N LEU A 209 -8.18 -6.61 -6.32
CA LEU A 209 -9.51 -6.04 -6.53
C LEU A 209 -10.32 -6.02 -5.23
N CYS A 210 -10.36 -7.15 -4.51
CA CYS A 210 -11.05 -7.23 -3.21
C CYS A 210 -10.45 -6.24 -2.20
N PHE A 211 -9.12 -6.16 -2.15
CA PHE A 211 -8.42 -5.31 -1.20
C PHE A 211 -8.61 -3.82 -1.50
N ILE A 212 -8.64 -3.43 -2.78
CA ILE A 212 -8.97 -2.07 -3.24
C ILE A 212 -10.42 -1.72 -2.88
N CYS A 213 -11.38 -2.62 -3.11
CA CYS A 213 -12.78 -2.40 -2.72
C CYS A 213 -12.90 -2.14 -1.21
N MET A 214 -12.24 -2.97 -0.39
CA MET A 214 -12.23 -2.79 1.06
C MET A 214 -11.61 -1.44 1.45
N HIS A 215 -10.40 -1.13 0.98
CA HIS A 215 -9.72 0.12 1.34
C HIS A 215 -10.42 1.38 0.79
N THR A 216 -11.10 1.30 -0.34
CA THR A 216 -11.93 2.37 -0.87
C THR A 216 -13.10 2.64 0.07
N SER A 217 -13.75 1.60 0.60
CA SER A 217 -14.80 1.73 1.61
C SER A 217 -14.28 2.37 2.91
N LEU A 218 -13.10 1.94 3.37
CA LEU A 218 -12.42 2.51 4.55
C LEU A 218 -12.10 4.00 4.36
N ALA A 219 -11.51 4.37 3.21
CA ALA A 219 -11.18 5.75 2.89
C ALA A 219 -12.44 6.61 2.75
N ALA A 220 -13.49 6.10 2.10
CA ALA A 220 -14.76 6.80 1.93
C ALA A 220 -15.52 7.02 3.24
N SER A 221 -15.35 6.14 4.24
CA SER A 221 -15.95 6.23 5.59
C SER A 221 -15.00 6.77 6.67
N ASN A 222 -13.81 7.24 6.26
CA ASN A 222 -12.74 7.71 7.14
C ASN A 222 -12.44 6.80 8.35
N THR A 223 -12.46 5.50 8.12
CA THR A 223 -12.21 4.48 9.16
C THR A 223 -10.95 3.71 8.78
N THR A 224 -10.08 3.38 9.74
CA THR A 224 -8.97 2.43 9.52
C THR A 224 -9.43 0.99 9.69
N SER A 225 -8.65 0.01 9.22
CA SER A 225 -8.96 -1.40 9.44
C SER A 225 -9.06 -1.78 10.92
N ILE A 226 -8.25 -1.16 11.80
CA ILE A 226 -8.36 -1.34 13.26
C ILE A 226 -9.68 -0.76 13.79
N GLU A 227 -10.00 0.47 13.36
CA GLU A 227 -11.19 1.18 13.84
C GLU A 227 -12.50 0.49 13.44
N VAL A 228 -12.53 -0.25 12.33
CA VAL A 228 -13.70 -1.08 11.98
C VAL A 228 -14.05 -2.09 13.08
N TYR A 229 -13.05 -2.66 13.75
CA TYR A 229 -13.25 -3.60 14.85
C TYR A 229 -13.56 -2.90 16.18
N GLU A 230 -13.04 -1.69 16.39
CA GLU A 230 -13.28 -0.91 17.60
C GLU A 230 -14.63 -0.18 17.59
N ARG A 231 -15.17 0.11 16.40
CA ARG A 231 -16.40 0.88 16.23
C ARG A 231 -17.62 0.15 16.79
N LYS A 232 -18.30 0.79 17.75
CA LYS A 232 -19.62 0.37 18.21
C LYS A 232 -20.67 0.65 17.12
N LYS A 233 -21.48 -0.35 16.75
CA LYS A 233 -22.52 -0.22 15.69
C LYS A 233 -23.62 0.81 15.99
N THR A 234 -23.73 1.24 17.25
CA THR A 234 -24.81 2.09 17.75
C THR A 234 -24.57 3.59 17.52
N CYS A 235 -23.37 3.99 17.12
CA CYS A 235 -23.00 5.40 16.98
C CYS A 235 -22.54 5.72 15.55
N SER A 236 -22.84 6.92 15.08
CA SER A 236 -22.21 7.47 13.88
C SER A 236 -20.69 7.57 14.09
N TRP A 237 -19.91 7.32 13.04
CA TRP A 237 -18.46 7.41 13.14
C TRP A 237 -18.04 8.88 13.19
N GLU A 238 -17.38 9.29 14.27
CA GLU A 238 -17.05 10.70 14.55
C GLU A 238 -16.18 11.36 13.48
N TYR A 239 -15.31 10.58 12.80
CA TYR A 239 -14.42 11.09 11.76
C TYR A 239 -15.02 11.05 10.35
N ASP A 240 -16.22 10.51 10.16
CA ASP A 240 -16.87 10.46 8.85
C ASP A 240 -17.51 11.82 8.51
N LEU A 241 -16.82 12.63 7.71
CA LEU A 241 -17.27 13.96 7.28
C LEU A 241 -17.97 13.94 5.91
N GLY A 242 -18.32 12.75 5.41
CA GLY A 242 -18.80 12.52 4.06
C GLY A 242 -17.67 12.22 3.08
N TRP A 243 -17.94 11.31 2.14
CA TRP A 243 -16.93 10.65 1.30
C TRP A 243 -15.96 11.61 0.59
N ARG A 244 -16.41 12.78 0.13
CA ARG A 244 -15.53 13.76 -0.54
C ARG A 244 -14.48 14.32 0.40
N LYS A 245 -14.92 14.83 1.57
CA LYS A 245 -14.02 15.39 2.59
C LYS A 245 -13.10 14.32 3.16
N ASN A 246 -13.61 13.09 3.31
CA ASN A 246 -12.81 11.96 3.77
C ASN A 246 -11.68 11.61 2.79
N LEU A 247 -11.96 11.63 1.48
CA LEU A 247 -10.92 11.44 0.46
C LEU A 247 -9.93 12.61 0.43
N GLU A 248 -10.37 13.85 0.58
CA GLU A 248 -9.48 15.02 0.65
C GLU A 248 -8.51 14.95 1.84
N GLN A 249 -8.94 14.40 2.98
CA GLN A 249 -8.04 14.13 4.12
C GLN A 249 -6.93 13.11 3.84
N VAL A 250 -7.10 12.26 2.81
CA VAL A 250 -6.11 11.25 2.40
C VAL A 250 -5.30 11.73 1.21
N PHE A 251 -5.95 12.24 0.17
CA PHE A 251 -5.33 12.55 -1.12
C PHE A 251 -4.86 14.00 -1.27
N GLY A 252 -5.35 14.90 -0.41
CA GLY A 252 -5.14 16.34 -0.52
C GLY A 252 -6.26 17.04 -1.26
N THR A 253 -6.24 18.38 -1.24
CA THR A 253 -7.25 19.21 -1.93
C THR A 253 -6.96 19.33 -3.43
N ASN A 254 -5.69 19.24 -3.83
CA ASN A 254 -5.30 19.32 -5.23
C ASN A 254 -5.55 17.99 -5.97
N LYS A 255 -6.64 17.94 -6.75
CA LYS A 255 -7.07 16.73 -7.47
C LYS A 255 -6.11 16.27 -8.56
N LEU A 256 -5.28 17.15 -9.10
CA LEU A 256 -4.27 16.79 -10.11
C LEU A 256 -3.20 15.85 -9.53
N LEU A 257 -2.95 15.94 -8.22
CA LEU A 257 -1.97 15.12 -7.52
C LEU A 257 -2.57 13.86 -6.91
N TRP A 258 -3.87 13.58 -7.11
CA TRP A 258 -4.51 12.40 -6.49
C TRP A 258 -3.90 11.09 -6.98
N PHE A 259 -3.51 11.03 -8.25
CA PHE A 259 -2.91 9.85 -8.87
C PHE A 259 -1.38 9.82 -8.82
N LEU A 260 -0.75 10.82 -8.20
CA LEU A 260 0.69 10.87 -8.02
C LEU A 260 1.06 10.60 -6.56
N PRO A 261 2.14 9.85 -6.27
CA PRO A 261 2.57 9.55 -4.91
C PRO A 261 3.32 10.74 -4.29
N MET A 262 2.69 11.91 -4.30
CA MET A 262 3.20 13.17 -3.76
C MET A 262 2.07 14.04 -3.24
N TYR A 263 2.41 15.01 -2.39
CA TYR A 263 1.51 16.06 -1.93
C TYR A 263 2.06 17.42 -2.36
N CYS A 264 1.20 18.41 -2.53
CA CYS A 264 1.69 19.79 -2.60
C CYS A 264 2.08 20.26 -1.19
N THR A 265 2.98 21.23 -1.12
CA THR A 265 3.45 21.80 0.15
C THR A 265 2.32 22.39 0.98
N GLU A 266 1.34 23.00 0.32
CA GLU A 266 0.17 23.59 0.97
C GLU A 266 -0.67 22.53 1.69
N ASP A 267 -0.98 21.40 1.06
CA ASP A 267 -1.71 20.29 1.68
C ASP A 267 -0.94 19.73 2.90
N LEU A 268 0.39 19.61 2.80
CA LEU A 268 1.23 19.12 3.91
C LEU A 268 1.22 20.03 5.14
N GLN A 269 1.02 21.33 4.94
CA GLN A 269 0.95 22.34 5.99
C GLN A 269 -0.47 22.52 6.54
N ASN A 270 -1.47 22.52 5.65
CA ASN A 270 -2.83 22.96 5.97
C ASN A 270 -3.80 21.80 6.28
N ILE A 271 -3.42 20.54 6.03
CA ILE A 271 -4.26 19.38 6.33
C ILE A 271 -3.66 18.60 7.50
N PRO A 272 -4.14 18.82 8.75
CA PRO A 272 -3.58 18.19 9.95
C PRO A 272 -3.63 16.66 9.93
N THR A 273 -4.63 16.10 9.22
CA THR A 273 -4.85 14.66 9.13
C THR A 273 -3.75 13.93 8.37
N ILE A 274 -3.05 14.61 7.47
CA ILE A 274 -1.88 14.06 6.77
C ILE A 274 -0.71 13.87 7.75
N GLN A 275 -0.55 14.79 8.70
CA GLN A 275 0.45 14.65 9.77
C GLN A 275 0.04 13.59 10.79
N GLY A 276 -1.27 13.41 11.01
CA GLY A 276 -1.85 12.31 11.78
C GLY A 276 -1.99 12.58 13.28
N LEU A 277 -1.83 13.83 13.71
CA LEU A 277 -1.94 14.22 15.12
C LEU A 277 -3.35 14.69 15.50
N GLU A 278 -4.04 15.32 14.56
CA GLU A 278 -5.36 15.92 14.75
C GLU A 278 -6.30 15.51 13.62
N PHE A 279 -7.56 15.28 13.98
CA PHE A 279 -8.59 14.87 13.04
C PHE A 279 -9.87 15.67 13.31
N PRO A 280 -10.46 16.31 12.28
CA PRO A 280 -11.74 16.95 12.44
C PRO A 280 -12.81 15.90 12.69
N THR A 281 -13.66 16.17 13.69
CA THR A 281 -14.81 15.35 14.06
C THR A 281 -16.11 16.02 13.63
N ARG A 282 -17.18 15.24 13.52
CA ARG A 282 -18.51 15.79 13.28
C ARG A 282 -19.01 16.50 14.55
N SER A 283 -19.71 17.61 14.37
CA SER A 283 -20.31 18.38 15.48
C SER A 283 -21.40 17.60 16.24
N ASP A 284 -22.06 16.63 15.60
CA ASP A 284 -23.08 15.76 16.21
C ASP A 284 -22.49 14.51 16.89
N ALA A 285 -21.17 14.29 16.83
CA ALA A 285 -20.51 13.18 17.49
C ALA A 285 -20.16 13.45 18.97
N VAL A 286 -20.48 14.66 19.47
CA VAL A 286 -20.18 15.12 20.84
C VAL A 286 -21.38 14.88 21.80
N LEU A 287 -22.12 13.78 21.62
CA LEU A 287 -23.23 13.38 22.50
C LEU A 287 -23.00 12.00 23.12
#